data_AF-A0A9P0M0F2-F1
#
_entry.id   AF-A0A9P0M0F2-F1
#
_cell.length_a   1.000
_cell.length_b   1.000
_cell.length_c   1.000
_cell.angle_alpha   90.00
_cell.angle_beta   90.00
_cell.angle_gamma   90.00
#
_symmetry.space_group_name_H-M   'P 1'
#
loop_
_entity.id
_entity.type
_entity.pdbx_description
1 polymer ?
#
loop_
_entity_poly.entity_id
_entity_poly.type
_entity_poly.pdbx_seq_one_letter_code
_entity_poly.pdbx_strand_id
1 'polypeptide(L)'
;MIEEIISSKEFLEATDKVHIFKEKCAMDDISILDIAAATTGQASNEKWYLARKFRLTASSFGLIISACVKKRFPDSLFKTLLGEYNQDGIKAIQWAELMHLH
;
A
#
# COMPACT_ATOMS: atom_id res chain seq x y z
N MET A 1 -1.11 -6.65 10.19
CA MET A 1 -2.05 -5.52 9.96
C MET A 1 -3.30 -5.94 9.20
N ILE A 2 -3.34 -6.01 7.86
CA ILE A 2 -4.57 -6.46 7.13
C ILE A 2 -4.85 -7.95 7.35
N GLU A 3 -3.82 -8.79 7.29
CA GLU A 3 -3.95 -10.25 7.48
C GLU A 3 -4.49 -10.62 8.86
N GLU A 4 -4.11 -9.86 9.89
CA GLU A 4 -4.62 -10.01 11.26
C GLU A 4 -6.10 -9.61 11.35
N ILE A 5 -6.52 -8.58 10.61
CA ILE A 5 -7.94 -8.17 10.57
C ILE A 5 -8.77 -9.27 9.92
N ILE A 6 -8.36 -9.78 8.75
CA ILE A 6 -9.14 -10.79 8.01
C ILE A 6 -9.12 -12.18 8.68
N SER A 7 -8.12 -12.47 9.50
CA SER A 7 -8.06 -13.70 10.31
C SER A 7 -8.65 -13.54 11.72
N SER A 8 -9.02 -12.32 12.12
CA SER A 8 -9.63 -12.07 13.42
C SER A 8 -11.01 -12.73 13.54
N LYS A 9 -11.32 -13.21 14.74
CA LYS A 9 -12.61 -13.80 15.08
C LYS A 9 -13.76 -12.82 14.79
N GLU A 10 -13.59 -11.55 15.15
CA GLU A 10 -14.56 -10.48 14.88
C GLU A 10 -14.89 -10.35 13.40
N PHE A 11 -13.89 -10.39 12.51
CA PHE A 11 -14.13 -10.31 11.07
C PHE A 11 -14.74 -11.60 10.49
N LEU A 12 -14.31 -12.78 10.97
CA LEU A 12 -14.81 -14.06 10.47
C LEU A 12 -16.28 -14.30 10.81
N GLU A 13 -16.68 -13.90 12.02
CA GLU A 13 -18.03 -14.08 12.56
C GLU A 13 -18.99 -12.91 12.23
N ALA A 14 -18.48 -11.80 11.70
CA ALA A 14 -19.30 -10.65 11.36
C ALA A 14 -20.30 -10.94 10.23
N THR A 15 -21.55 -10.56 10.48
CA THR A 15 -22.61 -10.52 9.45
C THR A 15 -22.29 -9.46 8.39
N ASP A 16 -21.76 -8.31 8.80
CA ASP A 16 -21.28 -7.26 7.91
C ASP A 16 -19.76 -7.12 7.99
N LYS A 17 -19.09 -7.96 7.19
CA LYS A 17 -17.62 -7.96 7.09
C LYS A 17 -17.07 -6.65 6.51
N VAL A 18 -17.83 -5.96 5.67
CA VAL A 18 -17.39 -4.71 5.05
C VAL A 18 -17.33 -3.61 6.09
N HIS A 19 -18.32 -3.53 6.98
CA HIS A 19 -18.33 -2.56 8.07
C HIS A 19 -17.14 -2.76 9.02
N ILE A 20 -16.95 -3.98 9.53
CA ILE A 20 -15.82 -4.30 10.43
C ILE A 20 -14.48 -4.00 9.76
N PHE A 21 -14.32 -4.35 8.49
CA PHE A 21 -13.10 -4.05 7.77
C PHE A 21 -12.84 -2.54 7.67
N LYS A 22 -13.87 -1.76 7.31
CA LYS A 22 -13.75 -0.30 7.22
C LYS A 22 -13.40 0.33 8.56
N GLU A 23 -14.03 -0.12 9.63
CA GLU A 23 -13.77 0.38 10.98
C GLU A 23 -12.33 0.07 11.41
N LYS A 24 -11.87 -1.17 11.24
CA LYS A 24 -10.51 -1.58 11.62
C LYS A 24 -9.42 -0.97 10.73
N CYS A 25 -9.75 -0.60 9.49
CA CYS A 25 -8.83 0.08 8.58
C CYS A 25 -8.93 1.61 8.62
N ALA A 26 -9.89 2.17 9.37
CA ALA A 26 -10.01 3.62 9.50
C ALA A 26 -8.77 4.20 10.18
N MET A 27 -8.33 5.36 9.70
CA MET A 27 -7.24 6.12 10.29
C MET A 27 -7.76 7.49 10.67
N ASP A 28 -7.31 8.00 11.81
CA ASP A 28 -7.63 9.36 12.24
C ASP A 28 -6.82 10.40 11.45
N ASP A 29 -7.31 11.63 11.42
CA ASP A 29 -6.71 12.71 10.65
C ASP A 29 -5.29 13.06 11.10
N ILE A 30 -4.97 12.89 12.40
CA ILE A 30 -3.64 13.18 12.94
C ILE A 30 -2.65 12.16 12.38
N SER A 31 -3.00 10.86 12.45
CA SER A 31 -2.19 9.79 11.87
C SER A 31 -1.99 9.97 10.35
N ILE A 32 -3.00 10.47 9.64
CA ILE A 32 -2.89 10.76 8.19
C ILE A 32 -1.87 11.87 7.94
N LEU A 33 -1.92 12.97 8.71
CA LEU A 33 -1.01 14.09 8.58
C LEU A 33 0.43 13.70 8.95
N ASP A 34 0.62 12.90 9.99
CA ASP A 34 1.93 12.41 10.41
C ASP A 34 2.56 11.53 9.33
N ILE A 35 1.79 10.64 8.71
CA ILE A 35 2.27 9.84 7.58
C ILE A 35 2.59 10.73 6.38
N ALA A 36 1.76 11.72 6.08
CA ALA A 36 2.02 12.64 4.97
C ALA A 36 3.33 13.40 5.19
N ALA A 37 3.57 13.93 6.38
CA ALA A 37 4.82 14.60 6.74
C ALA A 37 6.01 13.63 6.66
N ALA A 38 5.90 12.45 7.27
CA ALA A 38 6.96 11.45 7.33
C ALA A 38 7.31 10.81 5.97
N THR A 39 6.42 10.92 4.98
CA THR A 39 6.62 10.38 3.62
C THR A 39 6.90 11.46 2.58
N THR A 40 7.15 12.70 3.02
CA THR A 40 7.67 13.79 2.19
C THR A 40 8.96 13.34 1.47
N GLY A 41 9.12 13.71 0.19
CA GLY A 41 10.19 13.20 -0.69
C GLY A 41 9.79 11.97 -1.51
N GLN A 42 8.67 11.31 -1.17
CA GLN A 42 8.08 10.23 -1.95
C GLN A 42 9.10 9.11 -2.30
N ALA A 43 9.44 8.94 -3.58
CA ALA A 43 10.28 7.86 -4.06
C ALA A 43 11.74 7.91 -3.56
N SER A 44 12.22 9.05 -3.05
CA SER A 44 13.53 9.13 -2.39
C SER A 44 13.47 8.85 -0.88
N ASN A 45 12.28 8.61 -0.32
CA ASN A 45 12.07 8.33 1.09
C ASN A 45 11.66 6.87 1.30
N GLU A 46 12.50 6.08 1.96
CA GLU A 46 12.23 4.67 2.23
C GLU A 46 10.88 4.46 2.99
N LYS A 47 10.52 5.38 3.89
CA LYS A 47 9.26 5.32 4.65
C LYS A 47 8.04 5.44 3.74
N TRP A 48 8.15 6.14 2.61
CA TRP A 48 7.07 6.22 1.63
C TRP A 48 6.77 4.87 1.00
N TYR A 49 7.78 4.03 0.75
CA TYR A 49 7.58 2.67 0.23
C TYR A 49 6.88 1.79 1.25
N LEU A 50 7.32 1.83 2.52
CA LEU A 50 6.69 1.08 3.60
C LEU A 50 5.23 1.50 3.80
N ALA A 51 4.95 2.80 3.81
CA ALA A 51 3.61 3.33 3.97
C ALA A 51 2.69 2.98 2.79
N ARG A 52 3.23 2.83 1.58
CA ARG A 52 2.47 2.49 0.36
C ARG A 52 2.14 1.00 0.24
N LYS A 53 2.92 0.13 0.88
CA LYS A 53 2.69 -1.33 0.84
C LYS A 53 1.29 -1.65 1.36
N PHE A 54 0.56 -2.52 0.65
CA PHE A 54 -0.82 -2.90 0.94
C PHE A 54 -1.86 -1.75 0.86
N ARG A 55 -1.53 -0.58 0.30
CA ARG A 55 -2.48 0.51 0.05
C ARG A 55 -2.85 0.61 -1.42
N LEU A 56 -4.13 0.86 -1.68
CA LEU A 56 -4.58 1.25 -3.00
C LEU A 56 -4.14 2.69 -3.26
N THR A 57 -3.49 2.93 -4.39
CA THR A 57 -2.97 4.26 -4.74
C THR A 57 -3.70 4.83 -5.93
N ALA A 58 -3.78 6.15 -6.04
CA ALA A 58 -4.45 6.81 -7.16
C ALA A 58 -3.93 6.31 -8.52
N SER A 59 -2.62 6.11 -8.66
CA SER A 59 -2.00 5.63 -9.90
C SER A 59 -2.31 4.15 -10.23
N SER A 60 -2.75 3.34 -9.26
CA SER A 60 -3.20 1.97 -9.49
C SER A 60 -4.73 1.82 -9.49
N PHE A 61 -5.48 2.89 -9.18
CA PHE A 61 -6.93 2.83 -9.02
C PHE A 61 -7.67 2.41 -10.30
N GLY A 62 -7.25 2.94 -11.45
CA GLY A 62 -7.83 2.55 -12.74
C GLY A 62 -7.66 1.05 -13.06
N LEU A 63 -6.52 0.46 -12.68
CA LEU A 63 -6.28 -0.98 -12.85
C LEU A 63 -7.21 -1.81 -11.97
N ILE A 64 -7.44 -1.37 -10.74
CA ILE A 64 -8.35 -2.05 -9.79
C ILE A 64 -9.79 -2.00 -10.31
N ILE A 65 -10.27 -0.83 -10.74
CA ILE A 65 -11.62 -0.70 -11.30
C ILE A 65 -11.79 -1.60 -12.53
N SER A 66 -10.82 -1.60 -13.45
CA SER A 66 -10.84 -2.51 -14.60
C SER A 66 -10.88 -3.99 -14.19
N ALA A 67 -10.11 -4.39 -13.17
CA ALA A 67 -10.10 -5.76 -12.66
C ALA A 67 -11.44 -6.17 -12.04
N CYS A 68 -12.05 -5.29 -11.25
CA CYS A 68 -13.37 -5.50 -10.65
C CYS A 68 -14.46 -5.62 -11.73
N VAL A 69 -14.49 -4.72 -12.71
CA VAL A 69 -15.47 -4.75 -13.82
C VAL A 69 -15.33 -6.03 -14.63
N LYS A 70 -14.11 -6.45 -14.94
CA LYS A 70 -13.82 -7.66 -15.71
C LYS A 70 -13.89 -8.96 -14.89
N LYS A 71 -14.04 -8.86 -13.57
CA LYS A 71 -13.94 -9.96 -12.60
C LYS A 71 -12.68 -10.82 -12.82
N ARG A 72 -11.55 -10.19 -13.14
CA ARG A 72 -10.27 -10.85 -13.44
C ARG A 72 -9.15 -10.19 -12.66
N PHE A 73 -8.48 -10.98 -11.83
CA PHE A 73 -7.45 -10.53 -10.90
C PHE A 73 -6.11 -11.22 -11.23
N PRO A 74 -5.34 -10.71 -12.21
CA PRO A 74 -4.08 -11.32 -12.61
C PRO A 74 -2.99 -11.11 -11.55
N ASP A 75 -2.02 -12.03 -11.46
CA ASP A 75 -0.88 -11.92 -10.52
C ASP A 75 -0.12 -10.60 -10.66
N SER A 76 -0.02 -10.06 -11.88
CA SER A 76 0.61 -8.76 -12.13
C SER A 76 -0.08 -7.61 -11.37
N LEU A 77 -1.40 -7.66 -11.20
CA LEU A 77 -2.13 -6.68 -10.39
C LEU A 77 -1.68 -6.76 -8.93
N PHE A 78 -1.60 -7.97 -8.38
CA PHE A 78 -1.15 -8.17 -7.00
C PHE A 78 0.29 -7.72 -6.81
N LYS A 79 1.20 -8.06 -7.73
CA LYS A 79 2.59 -7.57 -7.71
C LYS A 79 2.68 -6.03 -7.69
N THR A 80 1.82 -5.34 -8.46
CA THR A 80 1.74 -3.88 -8.42
C THR A 80 1.19 -3.36 -7.09
N LEU A 81 0.12 -3.96 -6.55
CA LEU A 81 -0.51 -3.53 -5.29
C LEU A 81 0.37 -3.82 -4.06
N LEU A 82 1.13 -4.90 -4.11
CA LEU A 82 2.08 -5.31 -3.06
C LEU A 82 3.42 -4.55 -3.15
N GLY A 83 3.63 -3.77 -4.21
CA GLY A 83 4.84 -2.98 -4.41
C GLY A 83 6.07 -3.81 -4.82
N GLU A 84 5.88 -5.03 -5.32
CA GLU A 84 6.95 -5.98 -5.62
C GLU A 84 7.83 -5.56 -6.81
N TYR A 85 7.33 -4.72 -7.71
CA TYR A 85 8.11 -4.20 -8.84
C TYR A 85 9.12 -3.11 -8.46
N ASN A 86 9.07 -2.57 -7.24
CA ASN A 86 9.86 -1.38 -6.86
C ASN A 86 11.15 -1.69 -6.06
N GLN A 87 11.47 -2.95 -5.78
CA GLN A 87 12.71 -3.29 -5.07
C GLN A 87 13.97 -2.90 -5.85
N ASP A 88 13.92 -2.93 -7.19
CA ASP A 88 15.05 -2.53 -8.04
C ASP A 88 15.26 -1.01 -8.08
N GLY A 89 14.19 -0.22 -7.95
CA GLY A 89 14.26 1.24 -7.88
C GLY A 89 14.97 1.74 -6.62
N ILE A 90 14.76 1.07 -5.47
CA ILE A 90 15.42 1.41 -4.20
C ILE A 90 16.93 1.18 -4.30
N LYS A 91 17.35 0.05 -4.89
CA LYS A 91 18.78 -0.20 -5.15
C LYS A 91 19.35 0.87 -6.08
N ALA A 92 18.69 1.17 -7.19
CA ALA A 92 19.18 2.16 -8.15
C ALA A 92 19.32 3.57 -7.54
N ILE A 93 18.38 3.99 -6.67
CA ILE A 93 18.44 5.27 -5.96
C ILE A 93 19.56 5.26 -4.92
N GLN A 94 19.71 4.19 -4.13
CA GLN A 94 20.83 4.04 -3.19
C GLN A 94 22.19 4.06 -3.91
N TRP A 95 22.31 3.40 -5.07
CA TRP A 95 23.54 3.42 -5.88
C TRP A 95 23.82 4.82 -6.43
N ALA A 96 22.81 5.56 -6.88
CA ALA A 96 22.97 6.93 -7.37
C ALA A 96 23.41 7.89 -6.25
N GLU A 97 22.85 7.79 -5.04
CA GLU A 97 23.29 8.56 -3.87
C GLU A 97 24.73 8.21 -3.46
N LEU A 98 25.11 6.93 -3.52
CA LEU A 98 26.47 6.48 -3.25
C LEU A 98 27.48 7.02 -4.28
N MET A 99 27.09 7.15 -5.55
CA MET A 99 27.95 7.65 -6.62
C MET A 99 28.05 9.18 -6.69
N HIS A 100 27.17 9.93 -6.01
CA HIS A 100 27.23 11.39 -5.91
C HIS A 100 28.03 11.91 -4.69
N LEU A 101 28.65 11.02 -3.91
CA LEU A 101 29.51 11.33 -2.76
C LEU A 101 31.03 11.27 -3.06
N HIS A 102 31.42 11.23 -4.33
CA HIS A 102 32.81 11.34 -4.80
C HIS A 102 32.99 12.57 -5.71
#